data_AF-N9SUC5-F1
#
_entry.id   AF-N9SUC5-F1
#
_cell.length_a   1.000
_cell.length_b   1.000
_cell.length_c   1.000
_cell.angle_alpha   90.00
_cell.angle_beta   90.00
_cell.angle_gamma   90.00
#
_symmetry.space_group_name_H-M   'P 1'
#
loop_
_entity.id
_entity.type
_entity.pdbx_description
1 polymer ?
#
loop_
_entity_poly.entity_id
_entity_poly.type
_entity_poly.pdbx_seq_one_letter_code
_entity_poly.pdbx_strand_id
1 'polypeptide(L)'
;MDPYHIIPLQLQSHNYVFMYSYYLAFVACISYSFIIGAATALAQLFFAIALVLLLIPATSLLAYVFPIQGLWYSTAHLIWIDIVALVFALIFIRFYQQARERAQATPVGSIWSTQKVDQVPSLTENQA
;
A
#
# COMPACT_ATOMS: atom_id res chain seq x y z
N MET A 1 23.04 -39.11 -29.66
CA MET A 1 22.16 -38.17 -30.40
C MET A 1 20.89 -38.11 -29.57
N ASP A 2 20.87 -37.24 -28.56
CA ASP A 2 19.72 -37.11 -27.68
C ASP A 2 18.72 -36.18 -28.36
N PRO A 3 17.56 -36.69 -28.80
CA PRO A 3 16.60 -35.91 -29.52
C PRO A 3 15.75 -35.14 -28.50
N TYR A 4 15.38 -33.91 -28.86
CA TYR A 4 14.41 -33.04 -28.18
C TYR A 4 14.67 -32.72 -26.69
N HIS A 5 15.43 -31.64 -26.45
CA HIS A 5 15.24 -30.83 -25.24
C HIS A 5 13.86 -30.16 -25.36
N ILE A 6 12.83 -30.86 -24.89
CA ILE A 6 11.47 -30.31 -24.78
C ILE A 6 11.57 -29.28 -23.66
N ILE A 7 11.75 -28.00 -23.99
CA ILE A 7 11.50 -26.93 -23.02
C ILE A 7 10.02 -27.04 -22.70
N PRO A 8 9.61 -27.42 -21.47
CA PRO A 8 8.21 -27.38 -21.13
C PRO A 8 7.79 -25.91 -21.15
N LEU A 9 7.22 -25.46 -22.26
CA LEU A 9 6.58 -24.16 -22.39
C LEU A 9 5.23 -24.15 -21.64
N GLN A 10 5.21 -24.74 -20.44
CA GLN A 10 4.13 -24.60 -19.49
C GLN A 10 4.46 -23.43 -18.56
N LEU A 11 4.50 -22.23 -19.14
CA LEU A 11 4.38 -20.97 -18.40
C LEU A 11 2.91 -20.74 -17.99
N GLN A 12 2.32 -21.72 -17.31
CA GLN A 12 0.95 -21.63 -16.77
C GLN A 12 0.97 -21.94 -15.27
N SER A 13 2.01 -21.44 -14.59
CA SER A 13 2.11 -21.51 -13.14
C SER A 13 1.53 -20.23 -12.54
N HIS A 14 0.66 -20.35 -11.53
CA HIS A 14 0.13 -19.24 -10.71
C HIS A 14 1.24 -18.29 -10.20
N ASN A 15 2.48 -18.79 -10.13
CA ASN A 15 3.67 -18.00 -9.77
C ASN A 15 3.86 -16.76 -10.66
N TYR A 16 3.57 -16.84 -11.96
CA TYR A 16 3.72 -15.68 -12.86
C TYR A 16 2.73 -14.56 -12.50
N VAL A 17 1.49 -14.92 -12.16
CA VAL A 17 0.47 -13.94 -11.75
C VAL A 17 0.90 -13.25 -10.46
N PHE A 18 1.40 -14.00 -9.47
CA PHE A 18 1.94 -13.41 -8.23
C PHE A 18 3.14 -12.50 -8.50
N MET A 19 4.06 -12.94 -9.36
CA MET A 19 5.26 -12.17 -9.71
C MET A 19 4.91 -10.86 -10.42
N TYR A 20 4.07 -10.90 -11.45
CA TYR A 20 3.67 -9.69 -12.18
C TYR A 20 2.83 -8.74 -11.31
N SER A 21 1.93 -9.27 -10.48
CA SER A 21 1.15 -8.44 -9.54
C SER A 21 2.05 -7.72 -8.55
N TYR A 22 3.07 -8.41 -8.03
CA TYR A 22 4.08 -7.82 -7.15
C TYR A 22 4.82 -6.67 -7.84
N TYR A 23 5.36 -6.89 -9.04
CA TYR A 23 6.11 -5.85 -9.75
C TYR A 23 5.22 -4.67 -10.17
N LEU A 24 3.98 -4.93 -10.56
CA LEU A 24 3.02 -3.88 -10.89
C LEU A 24 2.72 -3.01 -9.67
N ALA A 25 2.41 -3.63 -8.52
CA ALA A 25 2.18 -2.91 -7.28
C ALA A 25 3.42 -2.11 -6.85
N PHE A 26 4.62 -2.67 -6.98
CA PHE A 26 5.88 -2.01 -6.67
C PHE A 26 6.11 -0.77 -7.53
N VAL A 27 6.01 -0.90 -8.86
CA VAL A 27 6.17 0.22 -9.80
C VAL A 27 5.09 1.29 -9.56
N ALA A 28 3.85 0.89 -9.27
CA ALA A 28 2.79 1.82 -8.93
C ALA A 28 3.10 2.61 -7.65
N CYS A 29 3.57 1.94 -6.58
CA CYS A 29 3.94 2.60 -5.32
C CYS A 29 5.09 3.59 -5.51
N ILE A 30 6.10 3.23 -6.31
CA ILE A 30 7.22 4.11 -6.64
C ILE A 30 6.73 5.33 -7.42
N SER A 31 5.98 5.11 -8.49
CA SER A 31 5.48 6.17 -9.37
C SER A 31 4.61 7.15 -8.58
N TYR A 32 3.73 6.62 -7.73
CA TYR A 32 2.89 7.40 -6.82
C TYR A 32 3.71 8.26 -5.86
N SER A 33 4.80 7.70 -5.31
CA SER A 33 5.69 8.42 -4.39
C SER A 33 6.40 9.60 -5.06
N PHE A 34 6.75 9.48 -6.34
CA PHE A 34 7.34 10.58 -7.11
C PHE A 34 6.31 11.66 -7.48
N ILE A 35 5.06 11.29 -7.77
CA ILE A 35 4.02 12.27 -8.19
C ILE A 35 3.57 13.14 -7.03
N ILE A 36 3.35 12.55 -5.85
CA ILE A 36 2.73 13.24 -4.70
C ILE A 36 3.78 13.74 -3.69
N GLY A 37 5.00 13.23 -3.78
CA GLY A 37 6.08 13.50 -2.83
C GLY A 37 6.16 12.41 -1.76
N ALA A 38 7.40 12.04 -1.43
CA ALA A 38 7.71 10.88 -0.58
C ALA A 38 7.04 10.93 0.80
N ALA A 39 6.96 12.11 1.42
CA ALA A 39 6.40 12.27 2.76
C ALA A 39 4.89 11.98 2.82
N THR A 40 4.13 12.53 1.87
CA THR A 40 2.68 12.31 1.79
C THR A 40 2.37 10.90 1.30
N ALA A 41 3.11 10.42 0.31
CA ALA A 41 2.93 9.08 -0.25
C ALA A 41 3.17 7.99 0.78
N LEU A 42 4.22 8.11 1.62
CA LEU A 42 4.51 7.12 2.66
C LEU A 42 3.33 6.90 3.60
N ALA A 43 2.70 7.98 4.09
CA ALA A 43 1.52 7.87 4.92
C ALA A 43 0.38 7.16 4.17
N GLN A 44 0.05 7.60 2.95
CA GLN A 44 -1.03 7.00 2.17
C GLN A 44 -0.79 5.52 1.85
N LEU A 45 0.47 5.12 1.61
CA LEU A 45 0.83 3.71 1.40
C LEU A 45 0.64 2.87 2.67
N PHE A 46 1.00 3.39 3.85
CA PHE A 46 0.69 2.69 5.11
C PHE A 46 -0.81 2.51 5.32
N PHE A 47 -1.61 3.53 5.00
CA PHE A 47 -3.07 3.42 5.06
C PHE A 47 -3.61 2.41 4.04
N ALA A 48 -3.08 2.39 2.81
CA ALA A 48 -3.46 1.41 1.79
C ALA A 48 -3.16 -0.03 2.24
N ILE A 49 -2.00 -0.28 2.86
CA ILE A 49 -1.66 -1.60 3.43
C ILE A 49 -2.66 -1.98 4.52
N ALA A 50 -2.98 -1.06 5.44
CA ALA A 50 -3.97 -1.33 6.47
C ALA A 50 -5.34 -1.68 5.88
N LEU A 51 -5.77 -0.98 4.84
CA LEU A 51 -7.04 -1.24 4.15
C LEU A 51 -7.06 -2.62 3.49
N VAL A 52 -5.96 -3.00 2.81
CA VAL A 52 -5.81 -4.35 2.23
C VAL A 52 -5.84 -5.42 3.32
N LEU A 53 -5.21 -5.18 4.46
CA LEU A 53 -5.25 -6.12 5.59
C LEU A 53 -6.64 -6.23 6.20
N LEU A 54 -7.41 -5.14 6.32
CA LEU A 54 -8.80 -5.18 6.79
C LEU A 54 -9.76 -5.86 5.82
N LEU A 55 -9.44 -5.89 4.53
CA LEU A 55 -10.22 -6.62 3.54
C LEU A 55 -10.20 -8.14 3.77
N ILE A 56 -9.13 -8.69 4.37
CA ILE A 56 -9.01 -10.12 4.68
C ILE A 56 -10.11 -10.58 5.66
N PRO A 57 -10.22 -10.04 6.90
CA PRO A 57 -11.30 -10.42 7.80
C PRO A 57 -12.68 -10.00 7.28
N ALA A 58 -12.76 -8.94 6.46
CA ALA A 58 -14.03 -8.53 5.85
C ALA A 58 -14.54 -9.56 4.82
N THR A 59 -13.66 -10.11 3.97
CA THR A 59 -14.05 -11.18 3.03
C THR A 59 -14.38 -12.47 3.77
N SER A 60 -13.65 -12.82 4.83
CA SER A 60 -14.01 -13.92 5.73
C SER A 60 -15.41 -13.70 6.34
N LEU A 61 -15.72 -12.53 6.88
CA LEU A 61 -17.05 -12.23 7.44
C LEU A 61 -18.16 -12.30 6.38
N LEU A 62 -17.92 -11.77 5.19
CA LEU A 62 -18.87 -11.82 4.08
C LEU A 62 -19.16 -13.24 3.63
N ALA A 63 -18.13 -14.09 3.53
CA ALA A 63 -18.27 -15.49 3.17
C ALA A 63 -18.99 -16.33 4.25
N TYR A 64 -18.95 -15.88 5.51
CA TYR A 64 -19.74 -16.48 6.59
C TYR A 64 -21.23 -16.14 6.49
N VAL A 65 -21.54 -14.85 6.28
CA VAL A 65 -22.93 -14.35 6.24
C VAL A 65 -23.64 -14.77 4.96
N PHE A 66 -22.93 -14.73 3.83
CA PHE A 66 -23.42 -15.16 2.54
C PHE A 66 -22.62 -16.39 2.11
N PRO A 67 -23.25 -17.58 1.93
CA PRO A 67 -22.56 -18.77 1.44
C PRO A 67 -22.26 -18.62 -0.07
N ILE A 68 -21.43 -17.64 -0.41
CA ILE A 68 -20.99 -17.33 -1.77
C ILE A 68 -19.95 -18.37 -2.16
N GLN A 69 -20.31 -19.23 -3.11
CA GLN A 69 -19.41 -20.25 -3.63
C GLN A 69 -18.19 -19.57 -4.27
N GLY A 70 -16.99 -19.91 -3.79
CA GLY A 70 -15.71 -19.41 -4.33
C GLY A 70 -15.07 -18.25 -3.58
N LEU A 71 -15.74 -17.62 -2.61
CA LEU A 71 -15.07 -16.70 -1.68
C LEU A 71 -14.29 -17.48 -0.62
N TRP A 72 -13.07 -17.04 -0.33
CA TRP A 72 -12.28 -17.58 0.76
C TRP A 72 -12.95 -17.27 2.10
N TYR A 73 -13.20 -18.30 2.90
CA TYR A 73 -13.63 -18.18 4.28
C TYR A 73 -12.59 -18.82 5.19
N SER A 74 -12.09 -18.08 6.17
CA SER A 74 -11.31 -18.68 7.27
C SER A 74 -12.17 -19.68 8.02
N THR A 75 -11.98 -20.97 7.72
CA THR A 75 -12.51 -22.07 8.54
C THR A 75 -11.88 -21.99 9.94
N ALA A 76 -12.46 -22.62 10.96
CA ALA A 76 -12.02 -22.52 12.36
C ALA A 76 -10.50 -22.67 12.58
N HIS A 77 -9.80 -23.49 11.78
CA HIS A 77 -8.34 -23.67 11.87
C HIS A 77 -7.51 -22.50 11.30
N LEU A 78 -8.11 -21.64 10.48
CA LEU A 78 -7.44 -20.54 9.76
C LEU A 78 -7.77 -19.16 10.34
N ILE A 79 -8.55 -19.07 11.42
CA ILE A 79 -8.94 -17.82 12.08
C ILE A 79 -7.73 -16.94 12.47
N TRP A 80 -6.57 -17.56 12.67
CA TRP A 80 -5.32 -16.84 12.95
C TRP A 80 -4.92 -15.88 11.81
N ILE A 81 -5.27 -16.17 10.56
CA ILE A 81 -5.02 -15.28 9.42
C ILE A 81 -5.76 -13.95 9.62
N ASP A 82 -7.02 -14.01 10.02
CA ASP A 82 -7.84 -12.81 10.28
C ASP A 82 -7.32 -12.04 11.51
N ILE A 83 -6.93 -12.76 12.57
CA ILE A 83 -6.36 -12.15 13.78
C ILE A 83 -5.07 -11.40 13.44
N VAL A 84 -4.13 -12.05 12.74
CA VAL A 84 -2.87 -11.44 12.34
C VAL A 84 -3.14 -10.25 11.41
N ALA A 85 -4.05 -10.38 10.45
CA ALA A 85 -4.42 -9.29 9.55
C ALA A 85 -4.96 -8.08 10.32
N LEU A 86 -5.84 -8.28 11.31
CA LEU A 86 -6.36 -7.22 12.17
C LEU A 86 -5.25 -6.55 12.99
N VAL A 87 -4.36 -7.33 13.61
CA VAL A 87 -3.25 -6.80 14.41
C VAL A 87 -2.33 -5.93 13.56
N PHE A 88 -1.91 -6.43 12.39
CA PHE A 88 -1.05 -5.66 11.49
C PHE A 88 -1.79 -4.45 10.90
N ALA A 89 -3.08 -4.54 10.58
CA ALA A 89 -3.85 -3.39 10.14
C ALA A 89 -3.83 -2.26 11.18
N LEU A 90 -4.02 -2.59 12.46
CA LEU A 90 -3.92 -1.60 13.55
C LEU A 90 -2.52 -0.99 13.66
N ILE A 91 -1.47 -1.79 13.51
CA ILE A 91 -0.08 -1.32 13.51
C ILE A 91 0.15 -0.34 12.35
N PHE A 92 -0.29 -0.68 11.13
CA PHE A 92 -0.13 0.18 9.97
C PHE A 92 -0.96 1.48 10.07
N ILE A 93 -2.13 1.44 10.72
CA ILE A 93 -2.90 2.66 11.04
C ILE A 93 -2.11 3.56 12.00
N ARG A 94 -1.42 2.99 12.99
CA ARG A 94 -0.54 3.77 13.88
C ARG A 94 0.64 4.38 13.12
N PHE A 95 1.26 3.64 12.21
CA PHE A 95 2.33 4.17 11.36
C PHE A 95 1.84 5.27 10.42
N TYR A 96 0.62 5.14 9.88
CA TYR A 96 -0.03 6.19 9.12
C TYR A 96 -0.17 7.49 9.92
N GLN A 97 -0.71 7.40 11.15
CA GLN A 97 -0.85 8.56 12.04
C GLN A 97 0.50 9.21 12.32
N GLN A 98 1.50 8.42 12.70
CA GLN A 98 2.85 8.89 12.99
C GLN A 98 3.53 9.54 11.77
N ALA A 99 3.37 8.96 10.59
CA ALA A 99 3.92 9.52 9.35
C ALA A 99 3.27 10.86 9.01
N ARG A 100 1.95 11.01 9.21
CA ARG A 100 1.24 12.27 9.01
C ARG A 100 1.68 13.34 9.99
N GLU A 101 1.78 13.01 11.27
CA GLU A 101 2.25 13.93 12.31
C GLU A 101 3.67 14.44 12.00
N ARG A 102 4.58 13.53 11.60
CA ARG A 102 5.94 13.91 11.18
C ARG A 102 5.97 14.82 9.96
N ALA A 103 5.14 14.53 8.96
CA ALA A 103 5.06 15.35 7.75
C ALA A 103 4.52 16.77 8.01
N GLN A 104 3.74 16.95 9.09
CA GLN A 104 3.21 18.25 9.51
C GLN A 104 4.15 19.00 10.46
N ALA A 105 4.87 18.29 11.34
CA ALA A 105 5.80 18.88 12.31
C ALA A 105 7.15 19.29 11.70
N THR A 106 7.42 18.92 10.44
CA THR A 106 8.71 19.20 9.79
C THR A 106 8.78 20.64 9.28
N PRO A 107 9.90 21.37 9.54
CA PRO A 107 10.10 22.75 9.10
C PRO A 107 9.82 22.99 7.61
N VAL A 108 9.20 24.13 7.30
CA VAL A 108 8.88 24.60 5.94
C VAL A 108 10.18 24.63 5.11
N GLY A 109 10.21 23.89 4.00
CA GLY A 109 11.39 23.77 3.12
C GLY A 109 12.17 22.45 3.25
N SER A 110 11.85 21.59 4.21
CA SER A 110 12.34 20.21 4.20
C SER A 110 11.61 19.38 3.14
N ILE A 111 12.31 18.43 2.50
CA ILE A 111 11.71 17.43 1.59
C ILE A 111 10.59 16.61 2.27
N TRP A 112 10.53 16.63 3.60
CA TRP A 112 9.52 15.95 4.40
C TRP A 112 8.37 16.87 4.85
N SER A 113 8.45 18.17 4.60
CA SER A 113 7.41 19.13 4.98
C SER A 113 6.34 19.19 3.90
N THR A 114 5.09 19.06 4.33
CA THR A 114 3.91 19.25 3.47
C THR A 114 3.36 20.68 3.54
N GLN A 115 3.99 21.55 4.32
CA GLN A 115 3.60 22.94 4.44
C GLN A 115 3.98 23.70 3.17
N LYS A 116 2.97 24.21 2.47
CA LYS A 116 3.16 25.11 1.33
C LYS A 116 3.91 26.34 1.84
N VAL A 117 5.04 26.69 1.20
CA VAL A 117 5.66 27.99 1.41
C VAL A 117 4.64 29.01 0.91
N ASP A 118 3.89 29.62 1.82
CA ASP A 118 3.10 30.80 1.49
C ASP A 118 4.12 31.83 1.01
N GLN A 119 4.07 32.10 -0.29
CA GLN A 119 4.87 33.14 -0.92
C GLN A 119 4.57 34.43 -0.16
N VAL A 120 5.55 34.92 0.59
CA VAL A 120 5.53 36.26 1.18
C VAL A 120 5.18 37.21 0.03
N PRO A 121 4.04 37.93 0.09
CA PRO A 121 3.75 38.96 -0.90
C PRO A 121 4.96 39.89 -0.92
N SER A 122 5.56 40.06 -2.10
CA SER A 122 6.66 40.99 -2.34
C SER A 122 6.17 42.41 -2.04
N LEU A 123 6.18 42.78 -0.76
CA LEU A 123 6.10 44.14 -0.30
C LEU A 123 7.50 44.73 -0.52
N THR A 124 7.53 45.90 -1.16
CA THR A 124 8.70 46.77 -1.38
C THR A 124 9.71 46.36 -2.45
N GLU A 125 9.31 46.45 -3.72
CA GLU A 125 10.23 46.95 -4.76
C GLU A 125 9.46 47.89 -5.69
N ASN A 126 8.90 48.95 -5.11
CA ASN A 126 8.23 50.01 -5.85
C ASN A 126 8.10 51.30 -5.03
N GLN A 127 9.10 51.65 -4.21
CA GLN A 127 9.24 53.00 -3.64
C GLN A 127 10.71 53.32 -3.33
N ALA A 128 11.40 53.94 -4.30
CA ALA A 128 12.33 55.08 -4.15
C ALA A 128 13.18 55.23 -5.43
#